data_AF-A0A9X5PJM6-F1
#
_entry.id   AF-A0A9X5PJM6-F1
#
_cell.length_a   1.000
_cell.length_b   1.000
_cell.length_c   1.000
_cell.angle_alpha   90.00
_cell.angle_beta   90.00
_cell.angle_gamma   90.00
#
_symmetry.space_group_name_H-M   'P 1'
#
loop_
_entity.id
_entity.type
_entity.pdbx_description
1 polymer ?
#
loop_
_entity_poly.entity_id
_entity_poly.type
_entity_poly.pdbx_seq_one_letter_code
_entity_poly.pdbx_strand_id
1 'polypeptide(L)'
;MLKKYLWGGVVIFIAGTVFALGGIGGKKGDLLSKAKAGDADAQYMLAEQLEMTTDPVNLKKSEFYYWLKKAAKNGNGQAQDLLHDIDAEYDRKALEDELAPNGSQKLMDEVAKLERQKRKNYPLIKEKLFKAGTLGNFSALVKTAWLFGNQDAAREYGVPFHPLKACILSVYTNNRYGDLNKDAMDVLCSGIYYEHNAKKIDGYVKRIEDKPAKIWSILENVK
;
A
#
# COMPACT_ATOMS: atom_id res chain seq x y z
N MET A 1 -4.14 -11.16 16.95
CA MET A 1 -3.85 -9.96 17.76
C MET A 1 -2.93 -8.98 17.03
N LEU A 2 -2.28 -9.43 15.95
CA LEU A 2 -1.71 -8.65 14.83
C LEU A 2 -2.57 -7.48 14.33
N LYS A 3 -3.90 -7.65 14.36
CA LYS A 3 -4.86 -6.59 13.99
C LYS A 3 -4.76 -5.33 14.85
N LYS A 4 -4.25 -5.40 16.08
CA LYS A 4 -4.05 -4.23 16.96
C LYS A 4 -2.79 -3.43 16.61
N TYR A 5 -1.71 -4.08 16.18
CA TYR A 5 -0.42 -3.41 15.97
C TYR A 5 -0.11 -3.12 14.50
N LEU A 6 -0.61 -3.95 13.58
CA LEU A 6 -0.38 -3.76 12.14
C LEU A 6 -1.48 -2.91 11.47
N TRP A 7 -2.62 -2.69 12.15
CA TRP A 7 -3.77 -2.01 11.54
C TRP A 7 -4.70 -1.26 12.53
N GLY A 8 -4.33 -1.19 13.80
CA GLY A 8 -5.13 -0.61 14.88
C GLY A 8 -4.35 0.45 15.65
N GLY A 9 -3.70 1.37 14.94
CA GLY A 9 -2.96 2.45 15.56
C GLY A 9 -1.61 1.97 16.10
N VAL A 10 -0.61 2.13 15.24
CA VAL A 10 0.49 2.97 15.67
C VAL A 10 -0.13 4.30 16.13
N VAL A 11 -0.48 4.40 17.42
CA VAL A 11 -0.58 5.69 18.11
C VAL A 11 0.86 6.20 18.21
N ILE A 12 1.45 6.55 17.07
CA ILE A 12 2.45 7.59 17.08
C ILE A 12 1.61 8.86 17.12
N PHE A 13 1.52 9.44 18.32
CA PHE A 13 1.52 10.89 18.43
C PHE A 13 2.70 11.36 17.59
N ILE A 14 2.48 11.66 16.31
CA ILE A 14 3.42 12.47 15.55
C ILE A 14 3.23 13.83 16.18
N ALA A 15 4.03 14.10 17.22
CA ALA A 15 4.40 15.44 17.58
C ALA A 15 4.67 16.18 16.28
N GLY A 16 3.82 17.16 15.98
CA GLY A 16 3.74 17.78 14.67
C GLY A 16 5.11 18.24 14.19
N THR A 17 5.53 17.70 13.05
CA THR A 17 6.55 18.15 12.08
C THR A 17 6.92 16.88 11.30
N VAL A 18 6.59 16.63 10.04
CA VAL A 18 6.45 17.47 8.86
C VAL A 18 5.61 16.69 7.83
N PHE A 19 4.28 16.81 7.88
CA PHE A 19 3.45 16.69 6.67
C PHE A 19 3.28 18.09 6.06
N ALA A 20 4.41 18.74 5.81
CA ALA A 20 4.43 19.88 4.91
C ALA A 20 4.33 19.33 3.49
N LEU A 21 3.12 19.43 2.94
CA LEU A 21 2.80 19.49 1.52
C LEU A 21 4.01 19.99 0.70
N GLY A 22 4.58 19.15 -0.15
CA GLY A 22 5.67 19.55 -1.02
C GLY A 22 6.39 18.39 -1.71
N GLY A 23 5.98 18.09 -2.94
CA GLY A 23 6.83 17.48 -3.98
C GLY A 23 7.50 16.15 -3.65
N ILE A 24 6.86 15.04 -4.03
CA ILE A 24 7.37 13.66 -3.93
C ILE A 24 8.71 13.44 -4.70
N GLY A 25 9.14 14.39 -5.54
CA GLY A 25 10.38 14.27 -6.32
C GLY A 25 11.69 14.60 -5.59
N GLY A 26 11.68 15.46 -4.55
CA GLY A 26 12.92 16.04 -4.00
C GLY A 26 13.54 15.32 -2.80
N LYS A 27 12.74 14.62 -1.98
CA LYS A 27 13.19 14.04 -0.68
C LYS A 27 13.56 12.55 -0.72
N LYS A 28 13.17 11.81 -1.76
CA LYS A 28 13.48 10.36 -1.87
C LYS A 28 14.98 10.08 -2.04
N GLY A 29 15.70 10.96 -2.74
CA GLY A 29 17.14 10.80 -2.99
C GLY A 29 17.98 10.89 -1.72
N ASP A 30 17.68 11.84 -0.84
CA ASP A 30 18.38 12.05 0.43
C ASP A 30 18.11 10.91 1.43
N LEU A 31 16.83 10.53 1.60
CA LEU A 31 16.44 9.44 2.51
C LEU A 31 17.10 8.11 2.13
N LEU A 32 17.04 7.74 0.84
CA LEU A 32 17.65 6.49 0.37
C LEU A 32 19.18 6.51 0.51
N SER A 33 19.82 7.66 0.34
CA SER A 33 21.27 7.79 0.51
C SER A 33 21.66 7.59 1.98
N LYS A 34 20.97 8.26 2.92
CA LYS A 34 21.17 8.08 4.37
C LYS A 34 20.91 6.64 4.83
N ALA A 35 19.81 6.05 4.36
CA ALA A 35 19.47 4.66 4.68
C ALA A 35 20.55 3.68 4.19
N LYS A 36 21.11 3.91 2.99
CA LYS A 36 22.24 3.13 2.45
C LYS A 36 23.54 3.37 3.23
N ALA A 37 23.75 4.58 3.74
CA ALA A 37 24.91 4.92 4.57
C ALA A 37 24.88 4.30 5.98
N GLY A 38 23.75 3.70 6.38
CA GLY A 38 23.64 2.99 7.66
C GLY A 38 22.89 3.76 8.74
N ASP A 39 22.37 4.94 8.44
CA ASP A 39 21.55 5.72 9.37
C ASP A 39 20.27 4.93 9.74
N ALA A 40 20.14 4.60 11.03
CA ALA A 40 19.10 3.69 11.50
C ALA A 40 17.70 4.28 11.38
N ASP A 41 17.57 5.60 11.59
CA ASP A 41 16.29 6.31 11.50
C ASP A 41 15.86 6.47 10.04
N ALA A 42 16.79 6.78 9.15
CA ALA A 42 16.52 6.82 7.71
C ALA A 42 16.12 5.44 7.17
N GLN A 43 16.69 4.35 7.69
CA GLN A 43 16.29 3.00 7.35
C GLN A 43 14.88 2.68 7.85
N TYR A 44 14.53 3.11 9.07
CA TYR A 44 13.19 2.94 9.62
C TYR A 44 12.13 3.74 8.84
N MET A 45 12.39 5.03 8.59
CA MET A 45 11.52 5.89 7.77
C MET A 45 11.34 5.34 6.35
N LEU A 46 12.39 4.75 5.77
CA LEU A 46 12.28 4.10 4.47
C LEU A 46 11.41 2.84 4.54
N ALA A 47 11.48 2.06 5.63
CA ALA A 47 10.58 0.95 5.86
C ALA A 47 9.13 1.44 5.92
N GLU A 48 8.79 2.42 6.76
CA GLU A 48 7.43 2.97 6.88
C GLU A 48 6.85 3.41 5.51
N GLN A 49 7.66 4.05 4.66
CA GLN A 49 7.22 4.42 3.31
C GLN A 49 6.88 3.22 2.42
N LEU A 50 7.55 2.09 2.62
CA LEU A 50 7.32 0.85 1.87
C LEU A 50 6.14 0.04 2.43
N GLU A 51 5.80 0.19 3.71
CA GLU A 51 4.73 -0.55 4.39
C GLU A 51 3.38 -0.41 3.66
N MET A 52 3.01 0.83 3.30
CA MET A 52 1.74 1.17 2.62
C MET A 52 1.48 0.43 1.30
N THR A 53 2.52 -0.16 0.69
CA THR A 53 2.39 -0.94 -0.55
C THR A 53 2.96 -2.35 -0.43
N THR A 54 3.34 -2.75 0.78
CA THR A 54 3.87 -4.08 1.06
C THR A 54 2.74 -5.10 1.02
N ASP A 55 3.02 -6.23 0.37
CA ASP A 55 2.13 -7.38 0.40
C ASP A 55 2.23 -8.08 1.77
N PRO A 56 1.21 -8.03 2.64
CA PRO A 56 1.31 -8.59 3.98
C PRO A 56 1.54 -10.10 3.96
N VAL A 57 1.03 -10.81 2.94
CA VAL A 57 1.22 -12.26 2.77
C VAL A 57 2.69 -12.62 2.46
N ASN A 58 3.46 -11.67 1.95
CA ASN A 58 4.88 -11.80 1.67
C ASN A 58 5.75 -10.89 2.55
N LEU A 59 5.24 -10.46 3.71
CA LEU A 59 5.88 -9.46 4.58
C LEU A 59 7.36 -9.76 4.82
N LYS A 60 7.71 -10.97 5.28
CA LYS A 60 9.12 -11.34 5.59
C LYS A 60 10.06 -11.41 4.37
N LYS A 61 9.53 -11.31 3.15
CA LYS A 61 10.29 -11.29 1.88
C LYS A 61 10.29 -9.90 1.21
N SER A 62 9.65 -8.91 1.84
CA SER A 62 9.47 -7.57 1.30
C SER A 62 10.69 -6.66 1.53
N GLU A 63 10.74 -5.55 0.80
CA GLU A 63 11.73 -4.49 1.06
C GLU A 63 11.47 -3.77 2.39
N PHE A 64 10.20 -3.62 2.80
CA PHE A 64 9.82 -3.12 4.13
C PHE A 64 10.55 -3.89 5.23
N TYR A 65 10.41 -5.21 5.24
CA TYR A 65 11.01 -6.06 6.27
C TYR A 65 12.54 -6.04 6.22
N TYR A 66 13.12 -5.94 5.03
CA TYR A 66 14.56 -5.79 4.85
C TYR A 66 15.09 -4.51 5.49
N TRP A 67 14.47 -3.36 5.23
CA TRP A 67 14.89 -2.08 5.78
C TRP A 67 14.61 -1.97 7.28
N LEU A 68 13.48 -2.51 7.73
CA LEU A 68 13.16 -2.63 9.15
C LEU A 68 14.22 -3.43 9.91
N LYS A 69 14.61 -4.59 9.39
CA LYS A 69 15.66 -5.43 9.99
C LYS A 69 17.01 -4.72 10.03
N LYS A 70 17.32 -3.91 9.01
CA LYS A 70 18.55 -3.09 9.01
C LYS A 70 18.50 -2.00 10.08
N ALA A 71 17.39 -1.27 10.16
CA ALA A 71 17.18 -0.22 11.15
C ALA A 71 17.33 -0.79 12.58
N ALA A 72 16.68 -1.92 12.84
CA ALA A 72 16.76 -2.63 14.13
C ALA A 72 18.20 -3.03 14.48
N LYS A 73 18.93 -3.59 13.51
CA LYS A 73 20.34 -3.98 13.67
C LYS A 73 21.24 -2.77 13.94
N ASN A 74 20.93 -1.63 13.34
CA ASN A 74 21.69 -0.39 13.49
C ASN A 74 21.26 0.45 14.69
N GLY A 75 20.35 -0.07 15.54
CA GLY A 75 20.03 0.51 16.84
C GLY A 75 18.78 1.39 16.88
N ASN A 76 17.95 1.42 15.83
CA ASN A 76 16.65 2.08 15.91
C ASN A 76 15.70 1.23 16.78
N GLY A 77 15.29 1.77 17.93
CA GLY A 77 14.47 1.06 18.92
C GLY A 77 13.06 0.73 18.40
N GLN A 78 12.41 1.65 17.68
CA GLN A 78 11.09 1.41 17.09
C GLN A 78 11.12 0.25 16.10
N ALA A 79 12.19 0.13 15.33
CA ALA A 79 12.40 -0.97 14.41
C ALA A 79 12.64 -2.30 15.13
N GLN A 80 13.30 -2.29 16.29
CA GLN A 80 13.51 -3.50 17.10
C GLN A 80 12.18 -4.02 17.64
N ASP A 81 11.37 -3.13 18.22
CA ASP A 81 10.05 -3.47 18.77
C ASP A 81 9.12 -4.01 17.67
N LEU A 82 9.00 -3.28 16.56
CA LEU A 82 8.15 -3.71 15.44
C LEU A 82 8.62 -5.02 14.81
N LEU A 83 9.94 -5.23 14.69
CA LEU A 83 10.49 -6.47 14.18
C LEU A 83 10.17 -7.66 15.11
N HIS A 84 10.27 -7.46 16.42
CA HIS A 84 9.92 -8.47 17.42
C HIS A 84 8.45 -8.90 17.29
N ASP A 85 7.54 -7.93 17.21
CA ASP A 85 6.09 -8.19 17.07
C ASP A 85 5.77 -8.92 15.77
N ILE A 86 6.35 -8.49 14.64
CA ILE A 86 6.21 -9.18 13.36
C ILE A 86 6.73 -10.61 13.45
N ASP A 87 7.91 -10.83 14.06
CA ASP A 87 8.49 -12.16 14.14
C ASP A 87 7.67 -13.11 15.02
N ALA A 88 7.10 -12.61 16.12
CA ALA A 88 6.27 -13.36 17.04
C ALA A 88 4.89 -13.72 16.47
N GLU A 89 4.29 -12.82 15.70
CA GLU A 89 2.88 -12.96 15.33
C GLU A 89 2.64 -13.38 13.89
N TYR A 90 3.58 -13.15 12.97
CA TYR A 90 3.38 -13.35 11.53
C TYR A 90 2.94 -14.78 11.17
N ASP A 91 1.69 -14.90 10.72
CA ASP A 91 1.12 -16.10 10.12
C ASP A 91 0.78 -15.84 8.65
N ARG A 92 1.67 -16.30 7.77
CA ARG A 92 1.49 -16.19 6.32
C ARG A 92 0.19 -16.84 5.84
N LYS A 93 -0.18 -18.00 6.38
CA LYS A 93 -1.32 -18.75 5.89
C LYS A 93 -2.62 -18.04 6.27
N ALA A 94 -2.73 -17.60 7.52
CA ALA A 94 -3.87 -16.80 7.95
C ALA A 94 -4.02 -15.52 7.12
N LEU A 95 -2.92 -14.82 6.84
CA LEU A 95 -2.93 -13.63 5.98
C LEU A 95 -3.33 -13.95 4.54
N GLU A 96 -2.89 -15.07 3.98
CA GLU A 96 -3.26 -15.49 2.62
C GLU A 96 -4.76 -15.79 2.52
N ASP A 97 -5.28 -16.56 3.49
CA ASP A 97 -6.70 -16.92 3.57
C ASP A 97 -7.61 -15.67 3.70
N GLU A 98 -7.16 -14.65 4.44
CA GLU A 98 -7.91 -13.41 4.67
C GLU A 98 -7.76 -12.39 3.52
N LEU A 99 -6.53 -12.11 3.08
CA LEU A 99 -6.20 -10.96 2.23
C LEU A 99 -6.02 -11.30 0.75
N ALA A 100 -5.89 -12.58 0.42
CA ALA A 100 -5.65 -13.05 -0.93
C ALA A 100 -6.66 -14.12 -1.39
N PRO A 101 -7.98 -13.81 -1.35
CA PRO A 101 -9.01 -14.76 -1.71
C PRO A 101 -8.89 -15.23 -3.17
N ASN A 102 -9.58 -16.31 -3.50
CA ASN A 102 -9.69 -16.85 -4.86
C ASN A 102 -8.33 -17.21 -5.50
N GLY A 103 -7.36 -17.63 -4.69
CA GLY A 103 -6.00 -17.98 -5.15
C GLY A 103 -5.24 -16.81 -5.74
N SER A 104 -5.64 -15.57 -5.41
CA SER A 104 -5.07 -14.36 -5.99
C SER A 104 -3.61 -14.11 -5.56
N GLN A 105 -3.15 -14.73 -4.48
CA GLN A 105 -1.77 -14.60 -4.01
C GLN A 105 -0.74 -15.03 -5.06
N LYS A 106 -1.06 -16.02 -5.89
CA LYS A 106 -0.18 -16.46 -6.98
C LYS A 106 0.18 -15.32 -7.93
N LEU A 107 -0.77 -14.41 -8.20
CA LEU A 107 -0.53 -13.24 -9.03
C LEU A 107 0.38 -12.23 -8.32
N MET A 108 0.23 -12.06 -7.01
CA MET A 108 1.08 -11.19 -6.21
C MET A 108 2.51 -11.71 -6.08
N ASP A 109 2.69 -13.03 -5.98
CA ASP A 109 4.00 -13.66 -6.01
C ASP A 109 4.72 -13.44 -7.36
N GLU A 110 3.97 -13.46 -8.47
CA GLU A 110 4.49 -13.12 -9.80
C GLU A 110 4.83 -11.63 -9.93
N VAL A 111 3.97 -10.74 -9.40
CA VAL A 111 4.24 -9.30 -9.31
C VAL A 111 5.54 -9.04 -8.55
N ALA A 112 5.72 -9.65 -7.38
CA ALA A 112 6.93 -9.49 -6.57
C ALA A 112 8.20 -10.00 -7.28
N LYS A 113 8.10 -11.02 -8.15
CA LYS A 113 9.22 -11.45 -8.99
C LYS A 113 9.54 -10.41 -10.07
N LEU A 114 8.52 -9.86 -10.73
CA LEU A 114 8.68 -8.86 -11.78
C LEU A 114 9.23 -7.52 -11.23
N GLU A 115 8.77 -7.09 -10.07
CA GLU A 115 9.22 -5.85 -9.41
C GLU A 115 10.70 -5.90 -9.01
N ARG A 116 11.27 -7.09 -8.78
CA ARG A 116 12.70 -7.27 -8.47
C ARG A 116 13.62 -7.29 -9.68
N GLN A 117 13.07 -7.31 -10.90
CA GLN A 117 13.89 -7.32 -12.11
C GLN A 117 14.53 -5.95 -12.35
N LYS A 118 15.79 -5.94 -12.81
CA LYS A 118 16.51 -4.70 -13.15
C LYS A 118 15.75 -3.84 -14.16
N ARG A 119 15.11 -4.48 -15.14
CA ARG A 119 14.18 -3.85 -16.08
C ARG A 119 12.78 -4.39 -15.81
N LYS A 120 11.97 -3.58 -15.12
CA LYS A 120 10.60 -3.94 -14.76
C LYS A 120 9.70 -3.94 -16.00
N ASN A 121 8.86 -4.97 -16.13
CA ASN A 121 7.81 -5.02 -17.14
C ASN A 121 6.52 -4.42 -16.56
N TYR A 122 6.44 -3.09 -16.52
CA TYR A 122 5.30 -2.37 -15.93
C TYR A 122 3.94 -2.74 -16.54
N PRO A 123 3.78 -2.90 -17.86
CA PRO A 123 2.51 -3.35 -18.44
C PRO A 123 2.05 -4.71 -17.89
N LEU A 124 2.96 -5.68 -17.79
CA LEU A 124 2.63 -7.00 -17.26
C LEU A 124 2.35 -6.97 -15.75
N ILE A 125 3.09 -6.16 -14.98
CA ILE A 125 2.82 -5.98 -13.56
C ILE A 125 1.42 -5.38 -13.36
N LYS A 126 1.09 -4.34 -14.11
CA LYS A 126 -0.25 -3.72 -14.08
C LYS A 126 -1.35 -4.75 -14.40
N GLU A 127 -1.19 -5.52 -15.47
CA GLU A 127 -2.16 -6.55 -15.86
C GLU A 127 -2.42 -7.54 -14.71
N LYS A 128 -1.35 -8.01 -14.06
CA LYS A 128 -1.45 -8.93 -12.93
C LYS A 128 -2.08 -8.29 -11.70
N LEU A 129 -1.74 -7.03 -11.38
CA LEU A 129 -2.38 -6.27 -10.31
C LEU A 129 -3.89 -6.12 -10.57
N PHE A 130 -4.28 -5.77 -11.79
CA PHE A 130 -5.68 -5.63 -12.14
C PHE A 130 -6.41 -6.97 -12.01
N LYS A 131 -5.82 -8.05 -12.51
CA LYS A 131 -6.39 -9.39 -12.34
C LYS A 131 -6.52 -9.78 -10.88
N ALA A 132 -5.49 -9.56 -10.06
CA ALA A 132 -5.53 -9.84 -8.62
C ALA A 132 -6.58 -8.99 -7.89
N GLY A 133 -6.74 -7.72 -8.26
CA GLY A 133 -7.78 -6.87 -7.71
C GLY A 133 -9.20 -7.29 -8.10
N THR A 134 -9.43 -7.82 -9.32
CA THR A 134 -10.75 -8.42 -9.66
C THR A 134 -11.10 -9.63 -8.79
N LEU A 135 -10.07 -10.36 -8.33
CA LEU A 135 -10.20 -11.47 -7.40
C LEU A 135 -10.32 -11.01 -5.93
N GLY A 136 -10.22 -9.71 -5.69
CA GLY A 136 -10.33 -9.10 -4.37
C GLY A 136 -9.02 -8.99 -3.61
N ASN A 137 -7.85 -9.31 -4.17
CA ASN A 137 -6.59 -9.29 -3.41
C ASN A 137 -6.33 -7.90 -2.78
N PHE A 138 -6.16 -7.85 -1.46
CA PHE A 138 -5.93 -6.61 -0.72
C PHE A 138 -4.75 -5.82 -1.28
N SER A 139 -3.57 -6.46 -1.34
CA SER A 139 -2.32 -5.84 -1.76
C SER A 139 -2.40 -5.29 -3.19
N ALA A 140 -3.12 -5.99 -4.07
CA ALA A 140 -3.38 -5.54 -5.43
C ALA A 140 -4.25 -4.28 -5.47
N LEU A 141 -5.36 -4.27 -4.71
CA LEU A 141 -6.27 -3.12 -4.64
C LEU A 141 -5.54 -1.88 -4.11
N VAL A 142 -4.76 -2.03 -3.03
CA VAL A 142 -3.95 -0.94 -2.46
C VAL A 142 -2.93 -0.44 -3.47
N LYS A 143 -2.09 -1.32 -4.05
CA LYS A 143 -1.10 -0.92 -5.05
C LYS A 143 -1.76 -0.22 -6.24
N THR A 144 -2.90 -0.70 -6.74
CA THR A 144 -3.62 -0.06 -7.84
C THR A 144 -4.21 1.30 -7.45
N ALA A 145 -4.64 1.50 -6.20
CA ALA A 145 -5.06 2.81 -5.72
C ALA A 145 -3.91 3.82 -5.80
N TRP A 146 -2.72 3.42 -5.33
CA TRP A 146 -1.50 4.21 -5.47
C TRP A 146 -1.10 4.47 -6.93
N LEU A 147 -1.29 3.50 -7.84
CA LEU A 147 -1.05 3.72 -9.28
C LEU A 147 -1.93 4.84 -9.85
N PHE A 148 -3.19 4.94 -9.42
CA PHE A 148 -4.07 6.03 -9.85
C PHE A 148 -3.78 7.35 -9.13
N GLY A 149 -3.38 7.29 -7.87
CA GLY A 149 -3.25 8.46 -7.00
C GLY A 149 -1.86 9.09 -6.95
N ASN A 150 -0.87 8.50 -7.62
CA ASN A 150 0.47 9.06 -7.75
C ASN A 150 0.83 9.28 -9.22
N GLN A 151 1.15 10.52 -9.59
CA GLN A 151 1.38 10.92 -10.97
C GLN A 151 2.60 10.22 -11.62
N ASP A 152 3.65 9.95 -10.86
CA ASP A 152 4.85 9.27 -11.38
C ASP A 152 4.59 7.78 -11.59
N ALA A 153 3.96 7.14 -10.60
CA ALA A 153 3.55 5.74 -10.73
C ALA A 153 2.54 5.55 -11.89
N ALA A 154 1.59 6.48 -12.02
CA ALA A 154 0.62 6.46 -13.12
C ALA A 154 1.32 6.45 -14.49
N ARG A 155 2.32 7.32 -14.64
CA ARG A 155 3.13 7.45 -15.86
C ARG A 155 3.95 6.19 -16.13
N GLU A 156 4.65 5.66 -15.13
CA GLU A 156 5.49 4.47 -15.26
C GLU A 156 4.69 3.22 -15.65
N TYR A 157 3.50 3.06 -15.07
CA TYR A 157 2.63 1.89 -15.31
C TYR A 157 1.67 2.08 -16.50
N GLY A 158 1.66 3.26 -17.11
CA GLY A 158 0.76 3.59 -18.22
C GLY A 158 -0.71 3.48 -17.81
N VAL A 159 -1.07 4.13 -16.70
CA VAL A 159 -2.45 4.33 -16.24
C VAL A 159 -2.74 5.84 -16.13
N PRO A 160 -4.00 6.27 -16.28
CA PRO A 160 -4.33 7.68 -16.06
C PRO A 160 -4.18 8.04 -14.58
N PHE A 161 -3.48 9.14 -14.29
CA PHE A 161 -3.51 9.75 -12.96
C PHE A 161 -4.94 10.22 -12.67
N HIS A 162 -5.55 9.68 -11.62
CA HIS A 162 -6.95 9.90 -11.30
C HIS A 162 -7.23 9.74 -9.79
N PRO A 163 -7.06 10.82 -9.00
CA PRO A 163 -7.26 10.79 -7.55
C PRO A 163 -8.63 10.24 -7.11
N LEU A 164 -9.70 10.48 -7.87
CA LEU A 164 -11.02 9.95 -7.52
C LEU A 164 -11.06 8.42 -7.61
N LYS A 165 -10.41 7.81 -8.61
CA LYS A 165 -10.34 6.36 -8.75
C LYS A 165 -9.50 5.76 -7.64
N ALA A 166 -8.39 6.41 -7.31
CA ALA A 166 -7.56 6.04 -6.17
C ALA A 166 -8.42 6.02 -4.89
N CYS A 167 -9.13 7.12 -4.62
CA CYS A 167 -9.92 7.24 -3.41
C CYS A 167 -11.10 6.26 -3.34
N ILE A 168 -11.85 6.07 -4.43
CA ILE A 168 -12.90 5.04 -4.52
C ILE A 168 -12.33 3.66 -4.19
N LEU A 169 -11.18 3.32 -4.77
CA LEU A 169 -10.55 2.02 -4.55
C LEU A 169 -10.06 1.85 -3.11
N SER A 170 -9.52 2.92 -2.52
CA SER A 170 -9.06 2.92 -1.13
C SER A 170 -10.22 2.74 -0.15
N VAL A 171 -11.34 3.43 -0.35
CA VAL A 171 -12.56 3.30 0.47
C VAL A 171 -13.16 1.90 0.32
N TYR A 172 -13.29 1.41 -0.91
CA TYR A 172 -13.76 0.04 -1.14
C TYR A 172 -12.87 -1.00 -0.44
N THR A 173 -11.55 -0.82 -0.50
CA THR A 173 -10.59 -1.73 0.15
C THR A 173 -10.76 -1.72 1.66
N ASN A 174 -10.95 -0.54 2.26
CA ASN A 174 -11.19 -0.39 3.69
C ASN A 174 -12.54 -0.97 4.13
N ASN A 175 -13.61 -0.73 3.36
CA ASN A 175 -14.91 -1.35 3.62
C ASN A 175 -14.84 -2.87 3.60
N ARG A 176 -14.06 -3.43 2.67
CA ARG A 176 -13.94 -4.88 2.48
C ARG A 176 -13.09 -5.56 3.56
N TYR A 177 -11.98 -4.95 3.93
CA TYR A 177 -10.97 -5.59 4.78
C TYR A 177 -10.88 -5.01 6.20
N GLY A 178 -11.63 -3.94 6.49
CA GLY A 178 -11.54 -3.16 7.72
C GLY A 178 -10.57 -1.99 7.59
N ASP A 179 -10.17 -1.39 8.72
CA ASP A 179 -9.31 -0.20 8.82
C ASP A 179 -7.85 -0.40 8.36
N LEU A 180 -7.65 -1.40 7.50
CA LEU A 180 -6.38 -1.81 6.99
C LEU A 180 -5.76 -0.76 6.06
N ASN A 181 -6.58 -0.08 5.26
CA ASN A 181 -6.08 0.85 4.25
C ASN A 181 -6.18 2.32 4.68
N LYS A 182 -6.30 2.59 5.99
CA LYS A 182 -6.63 3.92 6.53
C LYS A 182 -5.58 4.98 6.22
N ASP A 183 -4.30 4.72 6.46
CA ASP A 183 -3.25 5.72 6.22
C ASP A 183 -3.11 6.04 4.72
N ALA A 184 -3.21 5.01 3.88
CA ALA A 184 -3.24 5.19 2.44
C ALA A 184 -4.51 5.93 2.00
N MET A 185 -5.66 5.70 2.65
CA MET A 185 -6.86 6.53 2.46
C MET A 185 -6.59 7.98 2.83
N ASP A 186 -6.01 8.28 3.98
CA ASP A 186 -5.75 9.67 4.40
C ASP A 186 -4.85 10.41 3.40
N VAL A 187 -3.87 9.70 2.81
CA VAL A 187 -3.00 10.25 1.77
C VAL A 187 -3.72 10.40 0.41
N LEU A 188 -4.51 9.40 -0.01
CA LEU A 188 -5.13 9.35 -1.34
C LEU A 188 -6.51 10.02 -1.42
N CYS A 189 -7.19 10.15 -0.28
CA CYS A 189 -8.50 10.72 -0.05
C CYS A 189 -8.38 11.87 0.97
N SER A 190 -7.74 12.98 0.60
CA SER A 190 -7.62 14.12 1.52
C SER A 190 -8.98 14.57 2.04
N GLY A 191 -9.08 14.98 3.31
CA GLY A 191 -10.37 15.21 4.00
C GLY A 191 -11.38 16.05 3.21
N ILE A 192 -11.00 17.25 2.76
CA ILE A 192 -11.87 18.13 1.95
C ILE A 192 -12.26 17.46 0.61
N TYR A 193 -11.32 16.71 0.01
CA TYR A 193 -11.58 16.01 -1.24
C TYR A 193 -12.59 14.88 -1.06
N TYR A 194 -12.47 14.11 0.02
CA TYR A 194 -13.43 13.07 0.37
C TYR A 194 -14.79 13.66 0.69
N GLU A 195 -14.87 14.66 1.58
CA GLU A 195 -16.13 15.30 1.99
C GLU A 195 -16.94 15.82 0.80
N HIS A 196 -16.29 16.52 -0.14
CA HIS A 196 -16.96 17.03 -1.34
C HIS A 196 -17.41 15.93 -2.32
N ASN A 197 -16.82 14.74 -2.25
CA ASN A 197 -17.10 13.63 -3.17
C ASN A 197 -17.78 12.42 -2.51
N ALA A 198 -18.07 12.44 -1.21
CA ALA A 198 -18.45 11.28 -0.42
C ALA A 198 -19.61 10.49 -1.07
N LYS A 199 -20.74 11.14 -1.33
CA LYS A 199 -21.91 10.51 -1.98
C LYS A 199 -21.57 9.87 -3.33
N LYS A 200 -20.69 10.49 -4.10
CA LYS A 200 -20.25 9.97 -5.40
C LYS A 200 -19.36 8.74 -5.20
N ILE A 201 -18.39 8.84 -4.29
CA ILE A 201 -17.48 7.76 -3.91
C ILE A 201 -18.28 6.55 -3.44
N ASP A 202 -19.17 6.72 -2.46
CA ASP A 202 -20.03 5.68 -1.92
C ASP A 202 -20.89 5.02 -3.00
N GLY A 203 -21.39 5.82 -3.95
CA GLY A 203 -22.12 5.32 -5.10
C GLY A 203 -21.29 4.42 -6.02
N TYR A 204 -20.01 4.71 -6.24
CA TYR A 204 -19.11 3.82 -6.98
C TYR A 204 -18.70 2.60 -6.15
N VAL A 205 -18.38 2.79 -4.86
CA VAL A 205 -18.01 1.72 -3.93
C VAL A 205 -19.12 0.67 -3.88
N LYS A 206 -20.38 1.08 -3.67
CA LYS A 206 -21.53 0.18 -3.69
C LYS A 206 -21.66 -0.62 -4.98
N ARG A 207 -21.44 0.02 -6.15
CA ARG A 207 -21.44 -0.68 -7.44
C ARG A 207 -20.34 -1.74 -7.53
N ILE A 208 -19.17 -1.47 -6.94
CA ILE A 208 -18.05 -2.40 -6.89
C ILE A 208 -18.38 -3.55 -5.94
N GLU A 209 -18.93 -3.27 -4.75
CA GLU A 209 -19.37 -4.28 -3.79
C GLU A 209 -20.41 -5.23 -4.39
N ASP A 210 -21.39 -4.69 -5.15
CA ASP A 210 -22.41 -5.49 -5.84
C ASP A 210 -21.81 -6.35 -6.96
N LYS A 211 -20.72 -5.91 -7.62
CA LYS A 211 -20.13 -6.54 -8.81
C LYS A 211 -18.59 -6.44 -8.80
N PRO A 212 -17.89 -7.14 -7.88
CA PRO A 212 -16.45 -6.97 -7.69
C PRO A 212 -15.62 -7.36 -8.92
N ALA A 213 -16.08 -8.36 -9.68
CA ALA A 213 -15.45 -8.75 -10.95
C ALA A 213 -15.50 -7.65 -12.03
N LYS A 214 -16.36 -6.63 -11.89
CA LYS A 214 -16.50 -5.48 -12.79
C LYS A 214 -15.81 -4.22 -12.28
N ILE A 215 -14.98 -4.32 -11.23
CA ILE A 215 -14.34 -3.15 -10.60
C ILE A 215 -13.67 -2.20 -11.60
N TRP A 216 -12.94 -2.72 -12.59
CA TRP A 216 -12.22 -1.88 -13.55
C TRP A 216 -13.15 -1.17 -14.54
N SER A 217 -14.19 -1.83 -15.05
CA SER A 217 -15.16 -1.17 -15.94
C SER A 217 -16.03 -0.16 -15.18
N ILE A 218 -16.29 -0.39 -13.89
CA ILE A 218 -16.93 0.62 -13.03
C ILE A 218 -16.01 1.84 -12.87
N LEU A 219 -14.72 1.62 -12.61
CA LEU A 219 -13.74 2.70 -12.45
C LEU A 219 -13.44 3.44 -13.76
N GLU A 220 -13.54 2.80 -14.93
CA GLU A 220 -13.43 3.48 -16.24
C GLU A 220 -14.49 4.57 -16.43
N ASN A 221 -15.67 4.39 -15.83
CA ASN A 221 -16.80 5.31 -15.91
C ASN A 221 -16.77 6.42 -14.83
N VAL A 222 -15.68 6.53 -14.06
CA VAL A 222 -15.48 7.65 -13.13
C VAL A 222 -15.11 8.88 -13.95
N LYS A 223 -15.99 9.89 -13.89
CA LYS A 223 -15.81 11.21 -14.50
C LYS A 223 -15.32 12.21 -13.48
#